data_AF-A0A6A3A3W9-F1
#
_entry.id   AF-A0A6A3A3W9-F1
#
_cell.length_a   1.000
_cell.length_b   1.000
_cell.length_c   1.000
_cell.angle_alpha   90.00
_cell.angle_beta   90.00
_cell.angle_gamma   90.00
#
_symmetry.space_group_name_H-M   'P 1'
#
loop_
_entity.id
_entity.type
_entity.pdbx_description
1 polymer ?
#
loop_
_entity_poly.entity_id
_entity_poly.type
_entity_poly.pdbx_seq_one_letter_code
_entity_poly.pdbx_strand_id
1 'polypeptide(L)'
;MLKLSSTPRSSSERNLTISEGGSDKVTINYLLGNLRRTYRDTVGIVDLGGGSVQTTYTISENAASRAPSLPAGQDSYLFALWLIGSLSRNFEGTYQYGGEEYKASALSSGSSMEECRRVTLKALKANDSCVHMKCTFGGIWNGGGGDGQKNLFVASFFFDRAAEAGFIKASDPIAKVQPHSFADAAKRACQTKYTYAKTTYKDLGKNNLPYICMDLVYEYTLLVDGFGLDLYQYITLVTKVKYWNSFVEPAWPLGSAIETVSS
;
A
#
# COMPACT_ATOMS: atom_id res chain seq x y z
N MET A 1 21.05 16.21 -10.26
CA MET A 1 20.69 15.74 -11.61
C MET A 1 20.22 14.30 -11.44
N LEU A 2 18.92 14.02 -11.54
CA LEU A 2 18.40 12.66 -11.37
C LEU A 2 18.91 11.81 -12.54
N LYS A 3 19.83 10.88 -12.25
CA LYS A 3 20.37 9.95 -13.24
C LYS A 3 19.42 8.74 -13.29
N LEU A 4 18.58 8.72 -14.31
CA LEU A 4 17.67 7.62 -14.63
C LEU A 4 18.49 6.38 -15.03
N SER A 5 18.05 5.19 -14.63
CA SER A 5 18.62 3.93 -15.09
C SER A 5 18.38 3.81 -16.60
N SER A 6 19.41 4.06 -17.40
CA SER A 6 19.40 3.82 -18.85
C SER A 6 19.65 2.34 -19.12
N THR A 7 18.67 1.63 -19.67
CA THR A 7 18.94 0.40 -20.44
C THR A 7 19.51 0.76 -21.83
N PRO A 8 20.29 -0.14 -22.47
CA PRO A 8 21.06 0.20 -23.66
C PRO A 8 20.17 0.46 -24.88
N ARG A 9 20.63 1.41 -25.70
CA ARG A 9 19.96 2.03 -26.83
C ARG A 9 20.06 1.16 -28.10
N SER A 10 18.92 0.80 -28.70
CA SER A 10 18.85 0.39 -30.12
C SER A 10 17.45 0.60 -30.71
N SER A 11 17.41 1.36 -31.82
CA SER A 11 16.45 1.37 -32.94
C SER A 11 14.91 1.46 -32.70
N SER A 12 14.38 2.64 -33.04
CA SER A 12 13.09 2.96 -33.70
C SER A 12 11.72 2.57 -33.12
N GLU A 13 11.61 1.93 -31.97
CA GLU A 13 10.33 1.81 -31.25
C GLU A 13 10.49 2.33 -29.82
N ARG A 14 9.82 3.44 -29.48
CA ARG A 14 9.75 3.89 -28.08
C ARG A 14 8.77 2.97 -27.35
N ASN A 15 9.27 1.85 -26.84
CA ASN A 15 8.54 1.07 -25.86
C ASN A 15 8.41 1.90 -24.58
N LEU A 16 7.22 2.45 -24.33
CA LEU A 16 6.91 3.14 -23.09
C LEU A 16 6.76 2.08 -21.99
N THR A 17 7.78 1.90 -21.16
CA THR A 17 7.65 1.09 -19.94
C THR A 17 7.14 2.00 -18.83
N ILE A 18 5.85 1.88 -18.49
CA ILE A 18 5.26 2.63 -17.37
C ILE A 18 5.67 1.94 -16.07
N SER A 19 6.42 2.65 -15.21
CA SER A 19 6.56 2.28 -13.81
C SER A 19 5.48 3.05 -13.04
N GLU A 20 4.44 2.36 -12.59
CA GLU A 20 3.31 2.94 -11.86
C GLU A 20 3.81 3.74 -10.65
N GLY A 21 4.47 3.08 -9.69
CA GLY A 21 4.99 3.76 -8.49
C GLY A 21 6.01 4.87 -8.77
N GLY A 22 6.85 4.70 -9.81
CA GLY A 22 7.76 5.75 -10.27
C GLY A 22 7.01 7.00 -10.74
N SER A 23 6.00 6.78 -11.57
CA SER A 23 5.13 7.83 -12.12
C SER A 23 4.29 8.48 -11.02
N ASP A 24 3.73 7.72 -10.08
CA ASP A 24 2.97 8.23 -8.94
C ASP A 24 3.81 9.19 -8.09
N LYS A 25 5.07 8.81 -7.82
CA LYS A 25 6.01 9.66 -7.09
C LYS A 25 6.26 10.97 -7.84
N VAL A 26 6.44 10.91 -9.16
CA VAL A 26 6.62 12.11 -9.99
C VAL A 26 5.36 12.98 -9.91
N THR A 27 4.17 12.39 -10.04
CA THR A 27 2.88 13.08 -9.92
C THR A 27 2.77 13.82 -8.59
N ILE A 28 2.92 13.13 -7.46
CA ILE A 28 2.71 13.76 -6.15
C ILE A 28 3.73 14.87 -5.89
N ASN A 29 5.00 14.66 -6.24
CA ASN A 29 6.02 15.69 -6.08
C ASN A 29 5.85 16.85 -7.06
N TYR A 30 5.25 16.64 -8.23
CA TYR A 30 4.84 17.72 -9.13
C TYR A 30 3.71 18.56 -8.54
N LEU A 31 2.63 17.91 -8.09
CA LEU A 31 1.46 18.58 -7.53
C LEU A 31 1.80 19.39 -6.27
N LEU A 32 2.78 18.94 -5.49
CA LEU A 32 3.28 19.64 -4.30
C LEU A 32 4.39 20.68 -4.60
N GLY A 33 4.83 20.82 -5.85
CA GLY A 33 5.91 21.74 -6.22
C GLY A 33 7.29 21.33 -5.68
N ASN A 34 7.49 20.03 -5.42
CA ASN A 34 8.70 19.45 -4.86
C ASN A 34 9.66 18.88 -5.92
N LEU A 35 9.28 18.84 -7.21
CA LEU A 35 10.23 18.50 -8.27
C LEU A 35 11.43 19.44 -8.26
N ARG A 36 12.63 18.87 -8.40
CA ARG A 36 13.95 19.56 -8.33
C ARG A 36 14.35 20.11 -6.96
N ARG A 37 13.56 19.88 -5.91
CA ARG A 37 13.97 20.17 -4.52
C ARG A 37 14.93 19.10 -3.99
N THR A 38 15.44 19.31 -2.78
CA THR A 38 16.40 18.38 -2.19
C THR A 38 15.72 17.07 -1.79
N TYR A 39 16.52 16.02 -1.62
CA TYR A 39 16.11 14.72 -1.10
C TYR A 39 15.16 14.80 0.12
N ARG A 40 15.38 15.78 1.00
CA ARG A 40 14.60 16.00 2.24
C ARG A 40 13.22 16.60 2.02
N ASP A 41 13.05 17.31 0.91
CA ASP A 41 11.82 18.03 0.57
C ASP A 41 10.87 17.18 -0.27
N THR A 42 11.37 16.06 -0.82
CA THR A 42 10.53 15.13 -1.56
C THR A 42 9.69 14.27 -0.63
N VAL A 43 8.53 13.85 -1.13
CA VAL A 43 7.66 12.90 -0.45
C VAL A 43 7.75 11.53 -1.12
N GLY A 44 7.64 10.48 -0.33
CA GLY A 44 7.41 9.12 -0.83
C GLY A 44 5.93 8.86 -1.05
N ILE A 45 5.63 7.85 -1.88
CA ILE A 45 4.29 7.37 -2.14
C ILE A 45 4.20 5.88 -1.84
N VAL A 46 3.08 5.47 -1.23
CA VAL A 46 2.66 4.09 -1.10
C VAL A 46 1.29 3.99 -1.77
N ASP A 47 1.18 3.17 -2.80
CA ASP A 47 -0.08 2.94 -3.50
C ASP A 47 -0.47 1.47 -3.35
N LEU A 48 -1.68 1.21 -2.86
CA LEU A 48 -2.24 -0.13 -2.73
C LEU A 48 -3.39 -0.26 -3.73
N GLY A 49 -3.07 -0.80 -4.90
CA GLY A 49 -4.02 -1.11 -5.96
C GLY A 49 -4.69 -2.48 -5.76
N GLY A 50 -5.51 -2.88 -6.73
CA GLY A 50 -6.32 -4.11 -6.62
C GLY A 50 -5.53 -5.42 -6.63
N GLY A 51 -4.30 -5.44 -7.19
CA GLY A 51 -3.49 -6.66 -7.31
C GLY A 51 -2.03 -6.50 -6.93
N SER A 52 -1.59 -5.29 -6.53
CA SER A 52 -0.21 -5.03 -6.16
C SER A 52 -0.11 -3.81 -5.22
N VAL A 53 1.03 -3.69 -4.56
CA VAL A 53 1.38 -2.52 -3.76
C VAL A 53 2.72 -1.97 -4.22
N GLN A 54 2.78 -0.66 -4.41
CA GLN A 54 3.96 0.08 -4.81
C GLN A 54 4.41 0.93 -3.63
N THR A 55 5.70 0.92 -3.31
CA THR A 55 6.30 1.91 -2.42
C THR A 55 7.45 2.56 -3.16
N THR A 56 7.43 3.89 -3.29
CA THR A 56 8.43 4.63 -4.06
C THR A 56 8.79 5.91 -3.33
N TYR A 57 10.07 6.05 -3.01
CA TYR A 57 10.60 7.23 -2.34
C TYR A 57 12.02 7.52 -2.83
N THR A 58 12.50 8.76 -2.63
CA THR A 58 13.88 9.10 -3.00
C THR A 58 14.85 8.47 -2.00
N ILE A 59 15.98 7.94 -2.46
CA ILE A 59 17.06 7.41 -1.60
C ILE A 59 18.33 8.25 -1.78
N SER A 60 19.24 8.20 -0.81
CA SER A 60 20.55 8.88 -0.94
C SER A 60 21.45 8.20 -1.98
N GLU A 61 22.42 8.92 -2.55
CA GLU A 61 23.40 8.34 -3.48
C GLU A 61 24.17 7.18 -2.84
N ASN A 62 24.47 7.29 -1.55
CA ASN A 62 25.13 6.24 -0.78
C ASN A 62 24.25 4.99 -0.58
N ALA A 63 22.93 5.16 -0.49
CA ALA A 63 22.02 4.02 -0.49
C ALA A 63 21.91 3.40 -1.89
N ALA A 64 21.85 4.22 -2.93
CA ALA A 64 21.80 3.78 -4.31
C ALA A 64 23.05 3.00 -4.75
N SER A 65 24.25 3.39 -4.30
CA SER A 65 25.49 2.67 -4.60
C SER A 65 25.56 1.28 -3.95
N ARG A 66 24.72 1.00 -2.95
CA ARG A 66 24.58 -0.29 -2.29
C ARG A 66 23.35 -1.08 -2.75
N ALA A 67 22.62 -0.59 -3.75
CA ALA A 67 21.44 -1.27 -4.25
C ALA A 67 21.82 -2.65 -4.81
N PRO A 68 21.14 -3.74 -4.39
CA PRO A 68 21.38 -5.06 -4.94
C PRO A 68 20.92 -5.15 -6.40
N SER A 69 21.56 -6.01 -7.19
CA SER A 69 21.06 -6.39 -8.51
C SER A 69 19.75 -7.16 -8.38
N LEU A 70 18.76 -6.83 -9.20
CA LEU A 70 17.43 -7.46 -9.16
C LEU A 70 17.53 -8.97 -9.43
N PRO A 71 17.04 -9.85 -8.53
CA PRO A 71 16.84 -11.25 -8.87
C PRO A 71 15.63 -11.41 -9.82
N ALA A 72 15.73 -12.32 -10.78
CA ALA A 72 14.68 -12.63 -11.72
C ALA A 72 13.70 -13.67 -11.15
N GLY A 73 12.40 -13.37 -11.24
CA GLY A 73 11.31 -14.31 -10.96
C GLY A 73 11.01 -14.54 -9.48
N GLN A 74 9.81 -14.16 -9.04
CA GLN A 74 9.21 -14.67 -7.82
C GLN A 74 7.75 -15.07 -8.09
N ASP A 75 7.43 -16.34 -7.87
CA ASP A 75 6.07 -16.86 -7.89
C ASP A 75 5.44 -16.89 -6.49
N SER A 76 4.12 -16.72 -6.43
CA SER A 76 3.35 -16.54 -5.19
C SER A 76 2.35 -17.68 -5.00
N TYR A 77 2.50 -18.48 -3.94
CA TYR A 77 1.52 -19.48 -3.49
C TYR A 77 1.17 -19.23 -2.02
N LEU A 78 0.18 -18.37 -1.71
CA LEU A 78 -0.30 -18.20 -0.32
C LEU A 78 -1.73 -17.65 -0.13
N PHE A 79 -2.57 -17.63 -1.17
CA PHE A 79 -3.93 -17.06 -1.07
C PHE A 79 -4.93 -17.91 -0.24
N ALA A 80 -4.83 -19.25 -0.27
CA ALA A 80 -5.85 -20.12 0.34
C ALA A 80 -5.85 -20.16 1.88
N LEU A 81 -4.70 -19.92 2.54
CA LEU A 81 -4.61 -19.95 4.00
C LEU A 81 -5.13 -18.66 4.67
N TRP A 82 -5.31 -17.59 3.88
CA TRP A 82 -5.55 -16.23 4.38
C TRP A 82 -6.96 -15.95 4.90
N LEU A 83 -7.93 -16.70 4.40
CA LEU A 83 -9.34 -16.47 4.67
C LEU A 83 -9.80 -17.07 6.02
N ILE A 84 -9.03 -17.99 6.60
CA ILE A 84 -9.39 -18.68 7.84
C ILE A 84 -8.98 -17.83 9.05
N GLY A 85 -9.97 -17.37 9.85
CA GLY A 85 -9.74 -16.57 11.07
C GLY A 85 -9.84 -15.05 10.89
N SER A 86 -9.94 -14.59 9.64
CA SER A 86 -10.04 -13.17 9.25
C SER A 86 -11.50 -12.73 8.99
N LEU A 87 -12.41 -13.70 8.87
CA LEU A 87 -13.80 -13.49 8.47
C LEU A 87 -14.73 -13.36 9.68
N SER A 88 -15.70 -12.47 9.56
CA SER A 88 -16.72 -12.23 10.59
C SER A 88 -17.51 -13.51 10.91
N ARG A 89 -17.78 -13.78 12.20
CA ARG A 89 -18.51 -14.98 12.65
C ARG A 89 -19.82 -15.19 11.87
N ASN A 90 -20.11 -16.45 11.53
CA ASN A 90 -21.26 -16.91 10.72
C ASN A 90 -21.22 -16.53 9.24
N PHE A 91 -20.09 -16.06 8.72
CA PHE A 91 -19.90 -15.94 7.28
C PHE A 91 -19.43 -17.26 6.67
N GLU A 92 -20.10 -17.68 5.60
CA GLU A 92 -19.71 -18.81 4.75
C GLU A 92 -19.96 -18.42 3.30
N GLY A 93 -18.93 -18.55 2.46
CA GLY A 93 -19.00 -18.23 1.05
C GLY A 93 -17.69 -18.55 0.33
N THR A 94 -17.51 -17.93 -0.83
CA THR A 94 -16.31 -18.05 -1.65
C THR A 94 -15.75 -16.66 -2.00
N TYR A 95 -14.44 -16.60 -2.18
CA TYR A 95 -13.71 -15.42 -2.64
C TYR A 95 -13.08 -15.74 -3.99
N GLN A 96 -13.30 -14.88 -4.98
CA GLN A 96 -12.85 -15.09 -6.35
C GLN A 96 -11.71 -14.11 -6.65
N TYR A 97 -10.53 -14.63 -7.01
CA TYR A 97 -9.38 -13.79 -7.34
C TYR A 97 -8.47 -14.48 -8.36
N GLY A 98 -8.08 -13.74 -9.41
CA GLY A 98 -7.19 -14.27 -10.45
C GLY A 98 -7.76 -15.46 -11.24
N GLY A 99 -9.10 -15.58 -11.32
CA GLY A 99 -9.77 -16.71 -11.97
C GLY A 99 -9.92 -17.96 -11.08
N GLU A 100 -9.41 -17.90 -9.84
CA GLU A 100 -9.46 -19.00 -8.87
C GLU A 100 -10.49 -18.72 -7.77
N GLU A 101 -11.17 -19.79 -7.33
CA GLU A 101 -12.12 -19.75 -6.23
C GLU A 101 -11.51 -20.24 -4.92
N TYR A 102 -11.60 -19.42 -3.88
CA TYR A 102 -11.11 -19.72 -2.55
C TYR A 102 -12.26 -19.85 -1.56
N LYS A 103 -12.26 -20.90 -0.74
CA LYS A 103 -13.26 -21.06 0.33
C LYS A 103 -13.05 -19.98 1.39
N ALA A 104 -14.11 -19.22 1.67
CA ALA A 104 -14.11 -18.13 2.64
C ALA A 104 -15.11 -18.46 3.76
N SER A 105 -14.64 -19.07 4.84
CA SER A 105 -15.50 -19.45 5.98
C SER A 105 -14.92 -18.96 7.30
N ALA A 106 -15.77 -18.35 8.13
CA ALA A 106 -15.37 -17.91 9.46
C ALA A 106 -15.15 -19.10 10.41
N LEU A 107 -14.21 -18.94 11.34
CA LEU A 107 -14.08 -19.86 12.47
C LEU A 107 -15.30 -19.75 13.39
N SER A 108 -15.58 -20.80 14.16
CA SER A 108 -16.66 -20.81 15.14
C SER A 108 -16.52 -19.72 16.20
N SER A 109 -15.27 -19.34 16.53
CA SER A 109 -14.91 -18.22 17.40
C SER A 109 -15.09 -16.84 16.74
N GLY A 110 -15.27 -16.76 15.42
CA GLY A 110 -15.28 -15.52 14.64
C GLY A 110 -13.89 -15.01 14.28
N SER A 111 -13.84 -13.78 13.77
CA SER A 111 -12.61 -13.08 13.45
C SER A 111 -11.82 -12.71 14.71
N SER A 112 -10.49 -12.81 14.63
CA SER A 112 -9.57 -12.37 15.69
C SER A 112 -8.45 -11.56 15.06
N MET A 113 -8.19 -10.37 15.61
CA MET A 113 -7.10 -9.51 15.14
C MET A 113 -5.74 -10.21 15.24
N GLU A 114 -5.50 -10.95 16.33
CA GLU A 114 -4.24 -11.67 16.55
C GLU A 114 -4.03 -12.78 15.51
N GLU A 115 -5.06 -13.60 15.31
CA GLU A 115 -4.99 -14.72 14.36
C GLU A 115 -4.91 -14.23 12.92
N CYS A 116 -5.72 -13.22 12.57
CA CYS A 116 -5.66 -12.56 11.27
C CYS A 116 -4.26 -12.00 11.02
N ARG A 117 -3.68 -11.28 12.00
CA ARG A 117 -2.33 -10.69 11.86
C ARG A 117 -1.25 -11.76 11.73
N ARG A 118 -1.36 -12.87 12.48
CA ARG A 118 -0.44 -14.01 12.39
C ARG A 118 -0.43 -14.60 10.97
N VAL A 119 -1.61 -14.78 10.39
CA VAL A 119 -1.78 -15.28 9.02
C VAL A 119 -1.27 -14.24 8.00
N THR A 120 -1.51 -12.95 8.25
CA THR A 120 -1.01 -11.84 7.44
C THR A 120 0.51 -11.81 7.36
N LEU A 121 1.20 -11.86 8.50
CA LEU A 121 2.66 -11.90 8.58
C LEU A 121 3.25 -13.07 7.77
N LYS A 122 2.58 -14.23 7.80
CA LYS A 122 3.01 -15.41 7.05
C LYS A 122 2.89 -15.22 5.54
N ALA A 123 1.79 -14.65 5.03
CA ALA A 123 1.67 -14.45 3.58
C ALA A 123 2.51 -13.31 3.05
N LEU A 124 2.73 -12.27 3.86
CA LEU A 124 3.72 -11.26 3.53
C LEU A 124 5.12 -11.88 3.43
N LYS A 125 5.38 -13.01 4.11
CA LYS A 125 6.75 -13.51 4.32
C LYS A 125 7.58 -12.46 5.06
N ALA A 126 6.97 -11.80 6.04
CA ALA A 126 7.60 -10.70 6.79
C ALA A 126 8.79 -11.18 7.64
N ASN A 127 8.79 -12.46 8.02
CA ASN A 127 9.85 -13.08 8.83
C ASN A 127 10.83 -13.91 8.00
N ASP A 128 10.75 -13.88 6.66
CA ASP A 128 11.72 -14.58 5.82
C ASP A 128 13.11 -13.95 5.94
N SER A 129 14.15 -14.75 5.70
CA SER A 129 15.53 -14.30 5.82
C SER A 129 15.84 -13.13 4.87
N CYS A 130 16.47 -12.09 5.41
CA CYS A 130 16.96 -10.97 4.63
C CYS A 130 18.45 -11.16 4.31
N VAL A 131 18.80 -11.23 3.02
CA VAL A 131 20.19 -11.28 2.55
C VAL A 131 20.79 -9.90 2.30
N HIS A 132 20.00 -8.85 2.48
CA HIS A 132 20.39 -7.45 2.34
C HIS A 132 20.53 -6.78 3.72
N MET A 133 20.98 -5.53 3.76
CA MET A 133 21.17 -4.80 5.04
C MET A 133 19.87 -4.70 5.86
N LYS A 134 18.75 -4.44 5.18
CA LYS A 134 17.40 -4.39 5.76
C LYS A 134 16.40 -4.68 4.65
N CYS A 135 15.42 -5.53 4.95
CA CYS A 135 14.37 -5.89 4.02
C CYS A 135 13.02 -5.37 4.52
N THR A 136 12.07 -5.30 3.60
CA THR A 136 10.64 -5.26 3.89
C THR A 136 10.17 -6.67 4.18
N PHE A 137 9.37 -7.26 3.30
CA PHE A 137 8.91 -8.63 3.36
C PHE A 137 9.36 -9.42 2.12
N GLY A 138 9.35 -10.76 2.18
CA GLY A 138 9.76 -11.61 1.06
C GLY A 138 11.23 -11.46 0.64
N GLY A 139 12.10 -11.02 1.55
CA GLY A 139 13.52 -10.78 1.28
C GLY A 139 13.82 -9.56 0.40
N ILE A 140 12.82 -8.72 0.11
CA ILE A 140 12.99 -7.53 -0.73
C ILE A 140 13.72 -6.43 0.03
N TRP A 141 14.79 -5.88 -0.56
CA TRP A 141 15.54 -4.78 0.04
C TRP A 141 14.65 -3.55 0.24
N ASN A 142 14.72 -2.94 1.42
CA ASN A 142 13.79 -1.87 1.77
C ASN A 142 14.12 -0.51 1.15
N GLY A 143 15.22 -0.37 0.41
CA GLY A 143 15.69 0.90 -0.18
C GLY A 143 16.58 1.76 0.73
N GLY A 144 16.90 1.29 1.95
CA GLY A 144 17.75 1.99 2.90
C GLY A 144 17.08 3.13 3.69
N GLY A 145 15.82 3.46 3.40
CA GLY A 145 15.02 4.44 4.13
C GLY A 145 15.57 5.88 4.06
N GLY A 146 15.48 6.58 5.19
CA GLY A 146 15.98 7.95 5.36
C GLY A 146 14.95 9.04 5.07
N ASP A 147 15.41 10.28 4.84
CA ASP A 147 14.53 11.46 4.78
C ASP A 147 13.47 11.38 3.67
N GLY A 148 13.75 10.74 2.54
CA GLY A 148 12.77 10.54 1.46
C GLY A 148 11.58 9.66 1.87
N GLN A 149 11.73 8.83 2.91
CA GLN A 149 10.67 7.97 3.46
C GLN A 149 9.95 8.64 4.66
N LYS A 150 10.41 9.79 5.16
CA LYS A 150 9.82 10.42 6.36
C LYS A 150 8.41 10.98 6.11
N ASN A 151 8.20 11.53 4.91
CA ASN A 151 6.93 12.11 4.51
C ASN A 151 6.29 11.20 3.46
N LEU A 152 5.33 10.38 3.87
CA LEU A 152 4.64 9.44 2.99
C LEU A 152 3.23 9.91 2.68
N PHE A 153 2.91 9.90 1.39
CA PHE A 153 1.55 9.93 0.88
C PHE A 153 1.13 8.49 0.61
N VAL A 154 -0.03 8.11 1.14
CA VAL A 154 -0.53 6.74 1.10
C VAL A 154 -1.90 6.78 0.41
N ALA A 155 -2.04 6.08 -0.70
CA ALA A 155 -3.13 6.28 -1.65
C ALA A 155 -4.04 5.04 -1.81
N SER A 156 -5.09 5.22 -2.60
CA SER A 156 -5.99 4.16 -3.06
C SER A 156 -6.63 3.38 -1.91
N PHE A 157 -6.46 2.06 -1.85
CA PHE A 157 -7.23 1.20 -0.94
C PHE A 157 -7.08 1.60 0.54
N PHE A 158 -5.90 2.10 0.94
CA PHE A 158 -5.68 2.65 2.29
C PHE A 158 -6.61 3.82 2.63
N PHE A 159 -6.87 4.71 1.66
CA PHE A 159 -7.79 5.83 1.86
C PHE A 159 -9.24 5.32 1.96
N ASP A 160 -9.62 4.40 1.07
CA ASP A 160 -10.98 3.85 1.03
C ASP A 160 -11.33 3.13 2.34
N ARG A 161 -10.48 2.19 2.77
CA ARG A 161 -10.66 1.45 4.03
C ARG A 161 -10.65 2.37 5.23
N ALA A 162 -9.83 3.43 5.24
CA ALA A 162 -9.84 4.40 6.32
C ALA A 162 -11.16 5.17 6.42
N ALA A 163 -11.71 5.58 5.27
CA ALA A 163 -12.98 6.28 5.20
C ALA A 163 -14.15 5.37 5.59
N GLU A 164 -14.20 4.15 5.06
CA GLU A 164 -15.25 3.18 5.35
C GLU A 164 -15.20 2.67 6.80
N ALA A 165 -14.01 2.59 7.40
CA ALA A 165 -13.83 2.29 8.82
C ALA A 165 -14.10 3.49 9.74
N GLY A 166 -14.35 4.67 9.16
CA GLY A 166 -14.85 5.85 9.85
C GLY A 166 -13.83 6.62 10.68
N PHE A 167 -12.53 6.43 10.45
CA PHE A 167 -11.49 7.21 11.15
C PHE A 167 -10.92 8.36 10.31
N ILE A 168 -11.38 8.52 9.07
CA ILE A 168 -11.27 9.75 8.28
C ILE A 168 -12.62 10.10 7.65
N LYS A 169 -12.75 11.31 7.11
CA LYS A 169 -13.93 11.73 6.35
C LYS A 169 -13.69 11.49 4.87
N ALA A 170 -14.58 10.75 4.20
CA ALA A 170 -14.52 10.54 2.76
C ALA A 170 -14.58 11.85 1.94
N SER A 171 -15.17 12.91 2.50
CA SER A 171 -15.24 14.24 1.87
C SER A 171 -13.90 14.97 1.81
N ASP A 172 -12.95 14.60 2.68
CA ASP A 172 -11.69 15.31 2.83
C ASP A 172 -10.66 14.59 1.95
N PRO A 173 -10.18 15.21 0.86
CA PRO A 173 -9.37 14.51 -0.14
C PRO A 173 -7.96 14.12 0.37
N ILE A 174 -7.59 14.64 1.54
CA ILE A 174 -6.35 14.39 2.26
C ILE A 174 -6.68 14.26 3.75
N ALA A 175 -6.11 13.24 4.41
CA ALA A 175 -6.19 13.08 5.86
C ALA A 175 -4.82 12.70 6.45
N LYS A 176 -4.42 13.35 7.55
CA LYS A 176 -3.23 12.93 8.32
C LYS A 176 -3.64 11.92 9.38
N VAL A 177 -3.02 10.75 9.34
CA VAL A 177 -3.27 9.66 10.29
C VAL A 177 -1.95 9.05 10.75
N GLN A 178 -2.02 8.14 11.71
CA GLN A 178 -0.89 7.34 12.18
C GLN A 178 -1.19 5.86 11.95
N PRO A 179 -0.18 4.99 11.69
CA PRO A 179 -0.42 3.56 11.48
C PRO A 179 -1.22 2.87 12.59
N HIS A 180 -1.09 3.32 13.85
CA HIS A 180 -1.89 2.78 14.95
C HIS A 180 -3.41 2.97 14.76
N SER A 181 -3.85 3.98 14.00
CA SER A 181 -5.27 4.20 13.72
C SER A 181 -5.88 3.07 12.89
N PHE A 182 -5.09 2.45 11.99
CA PHE A 182 -5.47 1.23 11.29
C PHE A 182 -5.58 0.05 12.25
N ALA A 183 -4.67 -0.06 13.22
CA ALA A 183 -4.74 -1.11 14.26
C ALA A 183 -6.01 -1.01 15.11
N ASP A 184 -6.37 0.20 15.54
CA ASP A 184 -7.58 0.46 16.31
C ASP A 184 -8.83 0.15 15.49
N ALA A 185 -8.84 0.53 14.21
CA ALA A 185 -9.92 0.21 13.29
C ALA A 185 -10.05 -1.30 13.05
N ALA A 186 -8.93 -1.99 12.82
CA ALA A 186 -8.85 -3.43 12.66
C ALA A 186 -9.40 -4.14 13.90
N LYS A 187 -9.02 -3.71 15.11
CA LYS A 187 -9.52 -4.29 16.36
C LYS A 187 -11.05 -4.20 16.45
N ARG A 188 -11.62 -3.04 16.13
CA ARG A 188 -13.09 -2.85 16.09
C ARG A 188 -13.74 -3.74 15.03
N ALA A 189 -13.16 -3.79 13.83
CA ALA A 189 -13.65 -4.61 12.73
C ALA A 189 -13.68 -6.10 13.06
N CYS A 190 -12.60 -6.64 13.62
CA CYS A 190 -12.50 -8.05 13.98
C CYS A 190 -13.41 -8.45 15.14
N GLN A 191 -13.82 -7.50 15.99
CA GLN A 191 -14.83 -7.72 17.04
C GLN A 191 -16.27 -7.54 16.55
N THR A 192 -16.47 -7.02 15.34
CA THR A 192 -17.81 -6.76 14.79
C THR A 192 -18.43 -8.05 14.28
N LYS A 193 -19.63 -8.39 14.76
CA LYS A 193 -20.36 -9.55 14.22
C LYS A 193 -20.91 -9.21 12.84
N TYR A 194 -20.96 -10.20 11.95
CA TYR A 194 -21.43 -10.00 10.57
C TYR A 194 -22.83 -9.36 10.49
N THR A 195 -23.74 -9.74 11.39
CA THR A 195 -25.10 -9.17 11.47
C THR A 195 -25.15 -7.66 11.73
N TYR A 196 -24.11 -7.09 12.36
CA TYR A 196 -23.98 -5.66 12.62
C TYR A 196 -22.99 -4.97 11.67
N ALA A 197 -22.33 -5.71 10.79
CA ALA A 197 -21.32 -5.15 9.91
C ALA A 197 -21.93 -4.09 8.98
N LYS A 198 -23.11 -4.32 8.39
CA LYS A 198 -23.72 -3.35 7.47
C LYS A 198 -24.18 -2.06 8.15
N THR A 199 -24.64 -2.14 9.40
CA THR A 199 -25.06 -0.95 10.16
C THR A 199 -23.87 -0.17 10.71
N THR A 200 -22.76 -0.85 10.98
CA THR A 200 -21.50 -0.26 11.44
C THR A 200 -20.73 0.39 10.29
N TYR A 201 -20.53 -0.34 9.19
CA TYR A 201 -19.79 0.08 7.99
C TYR A 201 -20.79 0.40 6.86
N LYS A 202 -21.47 1.54 6.98
CA LYS A 202 -22.58 1.91 6.10
C LYS A 202 -22.15 2.11 4.65
N ASP A 203 -21.00 2.74 4.47
CA ASP A 203 -20.44 3.08 3.17
C ASP A 203 -19.75 1.88 2.49
N LEU A 204 -19.43 0.84 3.26
CA LEU A 204 -18.82 -0.38 2.75
C LEU A 204 -19.82 -1.22 1.93
N GLY A 205 -19.39 -1.62 0.72
CA GLY A 205 -20.15 -2.52 -0.15
C GLY A 205 -20.48 -3.86 0.52
N LYS A 206 -21.67 -4.41 0.27
CA LYS A 206 -22.14 -5.66 0.92
C LYS A 206 -21.17 -6.83 0.76
N ASN A 207 -20.56 -6.96 -0.42
CA ASN A 207 -19.62 -8.03 -0.74
C ASN A 207 -18.29 -7.88 0.00
N ASN A 208 -17.98 -6.68 0.52
CA ASN A 208 -16.74 -6.39 1.23
C ASN A 208 -16.89 -6.50 2.76
N LEU A 209 -18.12 -6.51 3.28
CA LEU A 209 -18.40 -6.61 4.72
C LEU A 209 -17.70 -7.79 5.42
N PRO A 210 -17.62 -9.01 4.82
CA PRO A 210 -16.93 -10.13 5.48
C PRO A 210 -15.44 -9.89 5.70
N TYR A 211 -14.83 -9.03 4.87
CA TYR A 211 -13.38 -8.89 4.71
C TYR A 211 -12.82 -7.66 5.43
N ILE A 212 -13.65 -6.78 5.99
CA ILE A 212 -13.18 -5.51 6.60
C ILE A 212 -12.15 -5.70 7.74
N CYS A 213 -12.30 -6.77 8.55
CA CYS A 213 -11.28 -7.12 9.56
C CYS A 213 -9.95 -7.48 8.86
N MET A 214 -10.02 -8.35 7.86
CA MET A 214 -8.87 -8.80 7.08
C MET A 214 -8.14 -7.64 6.41
N ASP A 215 -8.89 -6.74 5.75
CA ASP A 215 -8.34 -5.60 5.01
C ASP A 215 -7.61 -4.64 5.96
N LEU A 216 -8.22 -4.26 7.08
CA LEU A 216 -7.60 -3.34 8.03
C LEU A 216 -6.40 -3.96 8.75
N VAL A 217 -6.44 -5.27 9.04
CA VAL A 217 -5.28 -5.99 9.58
C VAL A 217 -4.17 -6.07 8.53
N TYR A 218 -4.49 -6.33 7.27
CA TYR A 218 -3.53 -6.35 6.16
C TYR A 218 -2.82 -5.00 6.05
N GLU A 219 -3.59 -3.92 5.94
CA GLU A 219 -3.07 -2.56 5.81
C GLU A 219 -2.18 -2.17 6.98
N TYR A 220 -2.64 -2.41 8.22
CA TYR A 220 -1.85 -2.17 9.41
C TYR A 220 -0.52 -2.95 9.40
N THR A 221 -0.59 -4.25 9.13
CA THR A 221 0.59 -5.14 9.13
C THR A 221 1.54 -4.78 7.99
N LEU A 222 1.02 -4.42 6.83
CA LEU A 222 1.82 -4.00 5.67
C LEU A 222 2.55 -2.69 5.95
N LEU A 223 1.90 -1.71 6.58
CA LEU A 223 2.55 -0.45 6.97
C LEU A 223 3.64 -0.69 8.01
N VAL A 224 3.34 -1.43 9.07
CA VAL A 224 4.24 -1.54 10.23
C VAL A 224 5.27 -2.63 10.05
N ASP A 225 4.84 -3.88 9.81
CA ASP A 225 5.73 -5.03 9.70
C ASP A 225 6.33 -5.14 8.29
N GLY A 226 5.57 -4.76 7.26
CA GLY A 226 6.04 -4.78 5.87
C GLY A 226 6.99 -3.63 5.55
N PHE A 227 6.54 -2.38 5.69
CA PHE A 227 7.32 -1.19 5.34
C PHE A 227 8.16 -0.63 6.49
N GLY A 228 7.99 -1.14 7.72
CA GLY A 228 8.78 -0.73 8.87
C GLY A 228 8.43 0.67 9.39
N LEU A 229 7.19 1.11 9.19
CA LEU A 229 6.73 2.42 9.65
C LEU A 229 6.55 2.44 11.17
N ASP A 230 6.97 3.53 11.82
CA ASP A 230 6.72 3.74 13.25
C ASP A 230 5.21 3.91 13.51
N LEU A 231 4.72 3.36 14.63
CA LEU A 231 3.28 3.38 14.96
C LEU A 231 2.70 4.78 15.10
N TYR A 232 3.52 5.76 15.49
CA TYR A 232 3.13 7.13 15.81
C TYR A 232 3.68 8.15 14.82
N GLN A 233 4.43 7.74 13.79
CA GLN A 233 4.74 8.69 12.73
C GLN A 233 3.50 9.01 11.91
N TYR A 234 3.40 10.25 11.44
CA TYR A 234 2.31 10.67 10.59
C TYR A 234 2.52 10.19 9.15
N ILE A 235 1.45 9.66 8.57
CA ILE A 235 1.31 9.44 7.13
C ILE A 235 0.14 10.29 6.61
N THR A 236 0.16 10.58 5.32
CA THR A 236 -0.88 11.38 4.68
C THR A 236 -1.68 10.49 3.74
N LEU A 237 -2.90 10.12 4.13
CA LEU A 237 -3.83 9.45 3.22
C LEU A 237 -4.29 10.45 2.17
N VAL A 238 -4.32 10.04 0.90
CA VAL A 238 -4.65 10.92 -0.22
C VAL A 238 -5.52 10.22 -1.25
N THR A 239 -6.56 10.92 -1.71
CA THR A 239 -7.27 10.60 -2.96
C THR A 239 -7.05 11.68 -4.02
N LYS A 240 -6.98 12.97 -3.61
CA LYS A 240 -6.75 14.09 -4.53
C LYS A 240 -5.91 15.17 -3.87
N VAL A 241 -5.12 15.86 -4.68
CA VAL A 241 -4.32 17.03 -4.27
C VAL A 241 -4.87 18.26 -4.95
N LYS A 242 -5.05 19.34 -4.19
CA LYS A 242 -5.42 20.64 -4.76
C LYS A 242 -4.26 21.16 -5.59
N TYR A 243 -4.50 21.39 -6.87
CA TYR A 243 -3.56 21.98 -7.81
C TYR A 243 -4.25 23.13 -8.51
N TRP A 244 -3.82 24.36 -8.18
CA TRP A 244 -4.47 25.59 -8.61
C TRP A 244 -5.96 25.61 -8.23
N ASN A 245 -6.85 25.67 -9.22
CA ASN A 245 -8.31 25.74 -9.06
C ASN A 245 -8.99 24.36 -9.18
N SER A 246 -8.21 23.27 -9.24
CA SER A 246 -8.70 21.91 -9.46
C SER A 246 -8.16 20.93 -8.41
N PHE A 247 -8.80 19.76 -8.32
CA PHE A 247 -8.31 18.62 -7.55
C PHE A 247 -7.84 17.54 -8.52
N VAL A 248 -6.59 17.11 -8.36
CA VAL A 248 -5.93 16.14 -9.24
C VAL A 248 -5.58 14.90 -8.43
N GLU A 249 -5.90 13.73 -8.97
CA GLU A 249 -5.52 12.45 -8.39
C GLU A 249 -4.01 12.23 -8.53
N PRO A 250 -3.30 11.86 -7.45
CA PRO A 250 -1.87 11.61 -7.49
C PRO A 250 -1.55 10.21 -8.04
N ALA A 251 -1.99 9.93 -9.28
CA ALA A 251 -1.82 8.66 -9.98
C ALA A 251 -0.84 8.77 -11.17
N TRP A 252 -0.47 7.62 -11.72
CA TRP A 252 0.56 7.46 -12.73
C TRP A 252 0.39 8.26 -14.04
N PRO A 253 -0.82 8.59 -14.55
CA PRO A 253 -0.94 9.19 -15.87
C PRO A 253 -0.24 10.55 -15.99
N LEU A 254 -0.35 11.40 -14.95
CA LEU A 254 0.28 12.72 -14.95
C LEU A 254 1.81 12.62 -14.88
N GLY A 255 2.33 11.71 -14.05
CA GLY A 255 3.76 11.48 -13.90
C GLY A 255 4.40 10.98 -15.19
N SER A 256 3.77 9.98 -15.82
CA SER A 256 4.22 9.44 -17.12
C SER A 256 4.21 10.51 -18.22
N ALA A 257 3.19 11.39 -18.24
CA ALA A 257 3.16 12.52 -19.16
C ALA A 257 4.31 13.52 -18.91
N ILE A 258 4.58 13.87 -17.64
CA ILE A 258 5.67 14.76 -17.25
C ILE A 258 7.02 14.17 -17.67
N GLU A 259 7.24 12.89 -17.44
CA GLU A 259 8.47 12.19 -17.85
C GLU A 259 8.66 12.24 -19.36
N THR A 260 7.58 12.00 -20.12
CA THR A 260 7.59 12.02 -21.59
C THR A 260 7.91 13.40 -22.17
N VAL A 261 7.43 14.49 -21.56
CA VAL A 261 7.72 15.86 -22.05
C VAL A 261 9.03 16.43 -21.53
N SER A 262 9.61 15.84 -20.48
CA SER A 262 10.86 16.29 -19.87
C SER A 262 12.11 15.59 -20.41
N SER A 263 11.93 14.60 -21.30
CA SER A 263 12.99 13.76 -21.90
C SER A 263 13.63 14.37 -23.14
#